data_AF-A0A7L5YAC2-F1
#
_entry.id   AF-A0A7L5YAC2-F1
#
_cell.length_a   1.000
_cell.length_b   1.000
_cell.length_c   1.000
_cell.angle_alpha   90.00
_cell.angle_beta   90.00
_cell.angle_gamma   90.00
#
_symmetry.space_group_name_H-M   'P 1'
#
loop_
_entity.id
_entity.type
_entity.pdbx_description
1 polymer ?
#
loop_
_entity_poly.entity_id
_entity_poly.type
_entity_poly.pdbx_seq_one_letter_code
_entity_poly.pdbx_strand_id
1 'polypeptide(L)'
;MEKENEQWGKRLKQARMAAGLSQKSLGIEAGIDQFVASTRINRYELGVHKPDLLTARNLANVLRVPVAFFYADEDEIADLIYRYSKADPSVRRQIHALLDNINGPLSV
;
A
#
# COMPACT_ATOMS: atom_id res chain seq x y z
N MET A 1 -17.23 -3.34 6.37
CA MET A 1 -16.65 -4.50 5.66
C MET A 1 -16.56 -4.31 4.15
N GLU A 2 -17.64 -4.13 3.39
CA GLU A 2 -17.56 -3.98 1.91
C GLU A 2 -16.80 -2.71 1.50
N LYS A 3 -17.14 -1.55 2.10
CA LYS A 3 -16.42 -0.28 1.89
C LYS A 3 -14.93 -0.32 2.27
N GLU A 4 -14.57 -1.03 3.34
CA GLU A 4 -13.17 -1.18 3.78
C GLU A 4 -12.36 -2.00 2.77
N ASN A 5 -12.97 -3.03 2.18
CA ASN A 5 -12.30 -3.84 1.17
C ASN A 5 -12.18 -3.08 -0.15
N GLU A 6 -13.19 -2.31 -0.54
CA GLU A 6 -13.14 -1.41 -1.70
C GLU A 6 -12.00 -0.41 -1.58
N GLN A 7 -11.86 0.22 -0.40
CA GLN A 7 -10.79 1.18 -0.14
C GLN A 7 -9.40 0.51 -0.20
N TRP A 8 -9.24 -0.65 0.43
CA TRP A 8 -8.00 -1.41 0.36
C TRP A 8 -7.66 -1.79 -1.09
N GLY A 9 -8.66 -2.23 -1.87
CA GLY A 9 -8.53 -2.56 -3.28
C GLY A 9 -8.13 -1.36 -4.15
N LYS A 10 -8.71 -0.18 -3.89
CA LYS A 10 -8.33 1.10 -4.52
C LYS A 10 -6.84 1.40 -4.29
N ARG A 11 -6.35 1.25 -3.05
CA ARG A 11 -4.93 1.45 -2.71
C ARG A 11 -4.03 0.43 -3.39
N LEU A 12 -4.40 -0.85 -3.40
CA LEU A 12 -3.63 -1.87 -4.12
C LEU A 12 -3.49 -1.51 -5.60
N LYS A 13 -4.60 -1.15 -6.26
CA LYS A 13 -4.60 -0.77 -7.68
C LYS A 13 -3.74 0.46 -7.93
N GLN A 14 -3.83 1.47 -7.07
CA GLN A 14 -3.03 2.69 -7.15
C GLN A 14 -1.53 2.39 -7.09
N ALA A 15 -1.08 1.62 -6.10
CA ALA A 15 0.33 1.23 -5.96
C ALA A 15 0.79 0.34 -7.12
N ARG A 16 -0.04 -0.60 -7.59
CA ARG A 16 0.28 -1.46 -8.73
C ARG A 16 0.49 -0.65 -10.01
N MET A 17 -0.41 0.29 -10.29
CA MET A 17 -0.29 1.15 -11.48
C MET A 17 0.94 2.03 -11.41
N ALA A 18 1.26 2.60 -10.24
CA ALA A 18 2.50 3.36 -10.04
C ALA A 18 3.77 2.51 -10.22
N ALA A 19 3.72 1.22 -9.90
CA ALA A 19 4.80 0.27 -10.13
C ALA A 19 4.87 -0.26 -11.58
N GLY A 20 3.90 0.06 -12.43
CA GLY A 20 3.85 -0.42 -13.82
C GLY A 20 3.57 -1.92 -13.98
N LEU A 21 3.03 -2.57 -12.96
CA LEU A 21 2.82 -4.03 -12.96
C LEU A 21 1.43 -4.42 -13.47
N SER A 22 1.37 -5.54 -14.19
CA SER A 22 0.09 -6.22 -14.48
C SER A 22 -0.44 -6.91 -13.21
N GLN A 23 -1.75 -7.19 -13.14
CA GLN A 23 -2.32 -7.96 -12.03
C GLN A 23 -1.67 -9.35 -11.90
N LYS A 24 -1.40 -10.01 -13.04
CA LYS A 24 -0.72 -11.30 -13.08
C LYS A 24 0.71 -11.21 -12.54
N SER A 25 1.50 -10.23 -13.01
CA SER A 25 2.90 -10.03 -12.59
C SER A 25 2.98 -9.77 -11.09
N LEU A 26 2.16 -8.84 -10.57
CA LEU A 26 2.11 -8.56 -9.13
C LEU A 26 1.77 -9.81 -8.32
N GLY A 27 0.75 -10.57 -8.74
CA GLY A 27 0.37 -11.79 -8.02
C GLY A 27 1.50 -12.80 -7.96
N ILE A 28 2.14 -13.09 -9.09
CA ILE A 28 3.27 -14.04 -9.17
C ILE A 28 4.45 -13.57 -8.31
N GLU A 29 4.85 -12.31 -8.44
CA GLU A 29 5.96 -11.74 -7.65
C GLU A 29 5.67 -11.72 -6.14
N ALA A 30 4.39 -11.63 -5.75
CA ALA A 30 3.96 -11.70 -4.36
C ALA A 30 3.80 -13.15 -3.84
N GLY A 31 4.14 -14.17 -4.63
CA GLY A 31 4.08 -15.58 -4.26
C GLY A 31 2.71 -16.24 -4.46
N ILE A 32 1.82 -15.63 -5.25
CA ILE A 32 0.55 -16.25 -5.64
C ILE A 32 0.79 -17.18 -6.83
N ASP A 33 0.20 -18.37 -6.78
CA ASP A 33 0.24 -19.33 -7.88
C ASP A 33 -0.16 -18.70 -9.22
N GLN A 34 0.65 -18.93 -10.26
CA GLN A 34 0.56 -18.28 -11.56
C GLN A 34 -0.78 -18.48 -12.27
N PHE A 35 -1.48 -19.59 -12.01
CA PHE A 35 -2.74 -19.94 -12.66
C PHE A 35 -3.91 -19.13 -12.07
N VAL A 36 -3.76 -18.63 -10.84
CA VAL A 36 -4.81 -17.85 -10.14
C VAL A 36 -4.38 -16.41 -9.82
N ALA A 37 -3.13 -16.03 -10.07
CA ALA A 37 -2.55 -14.73 -9.73
C ALA A 37 -3.40 -13.55 -10.21
N SER A 38 -3.72 -13.50 -11.51
CA SER A 38 -4.52 -12.40 -12.08
C SER A 38 -5.90 -12.29 -11.43
N THR A 39 -6.60 -13.41 -11.27
CA THR A 39 -7.94 -13.45 -10.68
C THR A 39 -7.92 -13.06 -9.20
N ARG A 40 -6.92 -13.51 -8.43
CA ARG A 40 -6.79 -13.14 -7.00
C ARG A 40 -6.54 -11.65 -6.83
N ILE A 41 -5.59 -11.08 -7.57
CA ILE A 41 -5.32 -9.63 -7.52
C ILE A 41 -6.54 -8.84 -7.97
N ASN A 42 -7.23 -9.26 -9.03
CA ASN A 42 -8.47 -8.62 -9.47
C ASN A 42 -9.55 -8.57 -8.38
N ARG A 43 -9.78 -9.70 -7.69
CA ARG A 43 -10.75 -9.75 -6.57
C ARG A 43 -10.34 -8.86 -5.40
N TYR A 44 -9.05 -8.71 -5.14
CA TYR A 44 -8.56 -7.76 -4.14
C TYR A 44 -8.78 -6.32 -4.56
N GLU A 45 -8.47 -5.96 -5.81
CA GLU A 45 -8.68 -4.61 -6.34
C GLU A 45 -10.15 -4.19 -6.40
N LEU A 46 -11.05 -5.15 -6.61
CA LEU A 46 -12.50 -4.93 -6.62
C LEU A 46 -13.12 -4.97 -5.21
N GLY A 47 -12.34 -5.22 -4.15
CA GLY A 47 -12.87 -5.33 -2.78
C GLY A 47 -13.70 -6.60 -2.51
N VAL A 48 -13.79 -7.53 -3.45
CA VAL A 48 -14.51 -8.80 -3.30
C VAL A 48 -13.91 -9.64 -2.16
N HIS A 49 -12.57 -9.62 -2.05
CA HIS A 49 -11.84 -10.26 -0.97
C HIS A 49 -10.78 -9.32 -0.42
N LYS A 50 -10.42 -9.51 0.84
CA LYS A 50 -9.24 -8.88 1.45
C LYS A 50 -8.17 -9.96 1.66
N PRO A 51 -6.90 -9.70 1.29
CA PRO A 51 -5.83 -10.62 1.64
C PRO A 51 -5.60 -10.65 3.16
N ASP A 52 -5.00 -11.74 3.63
CA ASP A 52 -4.42 -11.76 4.98
C ASP A 52 -3.21 -10.82 5.07
N LEU A 53 -2.74 -10.58 6.30
CA LEU A 53 -1.64 -9.65 6.56
C LEU A 53 -0.31 -10.11 5.90
N LEU A 54 -0.08 -11.41 5.80
CA LEU A 54 1.14 -11.94 5.17
C LEU A 54 1.14 -11.63 3.67
N THR A 55 0.04 -11.92 2.98
CA THR A 55 -0.17 -11.61 1.57
C THR A 55 -0.10 -10.10 1.35
N ALA A 56 -0.72 -9.29 2.21
CA ALA A 56 -0.65 -7.83 2.14
C ALA A 56 0.81 -7.33 2.25
N ARG A 57 1.62 -7.88 3.16
CA ARG A 57 3.05 -7.54 3.28
C ARG A 57 3.84 -7.95 2.03
N ASN A 58 3.57 -9.12 1.45
CA ASN A 58 4.23 -9.55 0.22
C ASN A 58 3.91 -8.60 -0.94
N LEU A 59 2.64 -8.21 -1.10
CA LEU A 59 2.23 -7.23 -2.10
C LEU A 59 2.91 -5.87 -1.87
N ALA A 60 2.98 -5.40 -0.63
CA ALA A 60 3.64 -4.14 -0.27
C ALA A 60 5.13 -4.16 -0.63
N ASN A 61 5.82 -5.27 -0.35
CA ASN A 61 7.24 -5.46 -0.67
C ASN A 61 7.50 -5.39 -2.17
N VAL A 62 6.72 -6.10 -2.98
CA VAL A 62 6.82 -6.07 -4.46
C VAL A 62 6.58 -4.65 -4.98
N LEU A 63 5.57 -3.97 -4.44
CA LEU A 63 5.19 -2.61 -4.84
C LEU A 63 6.11 -1.52 -4.27
N ARG A 64 7.04 -1.88 -3.39
CA ARG A 64 7.95 -0.98 -2.68
C ARG A 64 7.21 0.16 -1.99
N VAL A 65 6.09 -0.15 -1.34
CA VAL A 65 5.30 0.80 -0.53
C VAL A 65 5.16 0.25 0.89
N PRO A 66 5.00 1.09 1.92
CA PRO A 66 4.71 0.61 3.26
C PRO A 66 3.36 -0.11 3.27
N VAL A 67 3.25 -1.22 4.01
CA VAL A 67 1.96 -1.95 4.12
C VAL A 67 0.82 -1.06 4.61
N ALA A 68 1.13 -0.07 5.45
CA ALA A 68 0.20 0.94 5.93
C ALA A 68 -0.51 1.72 4.81
N PHE A 69 0.11 1.86 3.63
CA PHE A 69 -0.49 2.53 2.47
C PHE A 69 -1.82 1.87 2.06
N PHE A 70 -1.95 0.55 2.18
CA PHE A 70 -3.19 -0.14 1.84
C PHE A 70 -4.35 0.11 2.81
N TYR A 71 -4.05 0.66 3.99
CA TYR A 71 -5.01 0.91 5.07
C TYR A 71 -5.20 2.41 5.31
N ALA A 72 -4.65 3.27 4.45
CA ALA A 72 -4.88 4.71 4.53
C ALA A 72 -6.23 5.06 3.89
N ASP A 73 -7.19 5.45 4.73
CA ASP A 73 -8.54 5.82 4.30
C ASP A 73 -8.51 7.15 3.54
N GLU A 74 -7.82 8.15 4.08
CA GLU A 74 -7.70 9.47 3.48
C GLU A 74 -6.68 9.48 2.33
N ASP A 75 -7.05 10.10 1.21
CA ASP A 75 -6.15 10.26 0.05
C ASP A 75 -4.91 11.08 0.41
N GLU A 76 -5.02 12.06 1.30
CA GLU A 76 -3.91 12.84 1.83
C GLU A 76 -2.90 11.97 2.61
N ILE A 77 -3.38 11.14 3.53
CA ILE A 77 -2.53 10.24 4.33
C ILE A 77 -1.87 9.19 3.44
N ALA A 78 -2.59 8.65 2.47
CA ALA A 78 -2.04 7.70 1.50
C ALA A 78 -0.91 8.34 0.66
N ASP A 79 -1.13 9.56 0.15
CA ASP A 79 -0.12 10.30 -0.61
C ASP A 79 1.11 10.60 0.25
N LEU A 80 0.93 11.02 1.52
CA LEU A 80 2.02 11.23 2.46
C LEU A 80 2.85 9.97 2.69
N ILE A 81 2.20 8.83 3.00
CA ILE A 81 2.87 7.54 3.21
C ILE A 81 3.65 7.13 1.96
N TYR A 82 3.02 7.26 0.79
CA TYR A 82 3.66 6.92 -0.49
C TYR A 82 4.89 7.79 -0.75
N ARG A 83 4.75 9.11 -0.71
CA ARG A 83 5.85 10.05 -0.97
C ARG A 83 6.97 9.91 0.05
N TYR A 84 6.64 9.81 1.33
CA TYR A 84 7.63 9.58 2.38
C TYR A 84 8.43 8.30 2.11
N SER A 85 7.77 7.23 1.66
CA SER A 85 8.45 5.97 1.29
C SER A 85 9.39 6.08 0.08
N LYS A 86 9.15 7.04 -0.82
CA LYS A 86 10.02 7.32 -1.99
C LYS A 86 11.06 8.41 -1.74
N ALA A 87 10.91 9.19 -0.67
CA ALA A 87 11.79 10.30 -0.35
C ALA A 87 13.19 9.83 0.07
N ASP A 88 14.20 10.58 -0.36
CA ASP A 88 15.59 10.38 0.05
C ASP A 88 15.79 10.61 1.56
N PRO A 89 16.84 10.04 2.17
CA PRO A 89 17.12 10.21 3.59
C PRO A 89 17.28 11.68 4.03
N SER A 90 17.76 12.57 3.16
CA SER A 90 17.85 14.01 3.44
C SER A 90 16.47 14.66 3.57
N VAL A 91 15.56 14.37 2.63
CA VAL A 91 14.19 14.87 2.64
C VAL A 91 13.41 14.32 3.84
N ARG A 92 13.57 13.04 4.16
CA ARG A 92 12.93 12.46 5.36
C ARG A 92 13.38 13.17 6.64
N ARG A 93 14.67 13.48 6.78
CA ARG A 93 15.18 14.26 7.93
C ARG A 93 14.56 15.65 8.01
N GLN A 94 14.38 16.32 6.88
CA GLN A 94 13.71 17.62 6.84
C GLN A 94 12.23 17.51 7.23
N ILE A 95 11.53 16.47 6.76
CA ILE A 95 10.15 16.20 7.17
C ILE A 95 10.07 15.99 8.69
N HIS A 96 10.94 15.17 9.28
CA HIS A 96 11.00 15.00 10.73
C HIS A 96 11.21 16.32 11.45
N ALA A 97 12.19 17.13 11.04
CA ALA A 97 12.46 18.43 11.66
C ALA A 97 11.26 19.41 11.58
N LEU A 98 10.45 19.35 10.52
CA LEU A 98 9.22 20.14 10.41
C LEU A 98 8.16 19.65 11.40
N LEU A 99 8.04 18.33 11.58
CA LEU A 99 7.06 17.71 12.47
C LEU A 99 7.46 17.77 13.94
N ASP A 100 8.75 17.82 14.27
CA ASP A 100 9.27 17.89 15.65
C ASP A 100 8.74 19.11 16.43
N ASN A 101 8.35 20.18 15.74
CA ASN A 101 7.78 21.38 16.35
C ASN A 101 6.28 21.28 16.64
N ILE A 102 5.63 20.19 16.23
CA ILE A 102 4.21 19.92 16.48
C ILE A 102 4.13 19.14 17.80
N ASN A 103 3.93 19.86 18.91
CA ASN A 103 3.76 19.23 20.22
C ASN A 103 2.49 18.35 20.27
N GLY A 104 2.67 17.09 20.63
CA GLY A 104 1.60 16.18 21.02
C GLY A 104 2.16 14.77 21.17
N PRO A 105 1.87 14.03 22.26
CA PRO A 105 2.32 12.66 22.36
C PRO A 105 1.68 11.84 21.24
N LEU A 106 2.48 11.07 20.50
CA LEU A 106 2.00 9.80 19.96
C LEU A 106 1.67 8.96 21.19
N SER A 107 0.37 8.86 21.51
CA SER A 107 -0.08 8.04 22.64
C SER A 107 0.42 6.62 22.43
N VAL A 108 1.36 6.21 23.28
CA VAL A 108 1.80 4.83 23.45
C VAL A 108 0.59 3.97 23.85
#